data_AF-A0A2D5T1J4-F1
#
_entry.id   AF-A0A2D5T1J4-F1
#
_cell.length_a   1.000
_cell.length_b   1.000
_cell.length_c   1.000
_cell.angle_alpha   90.00
_cell.angle_beta   90.00
_cell.angle_gamma   90.00
#
_symmetry.space_group_name_H-M   'P 1'
#
loop_
_entity.id
_entity.type
_entity.pdbx_description
1 polymer ?
#
loop_
_entity_poly.entity_id
_entity_poly.type
_entity_poly.pdbx_seq_one_letter_code
_entity_poly.pdbx_strand_id
1 'polypeptide(L)'
;MSKSENTRLELLNAIDRILSGNTIRIDSKRGLSALAVEEEANLGNGSAYYYSDVIEKIKQLKSRIITKKQAQQNSDVTKLREKLANEKRLKEKYRAEIAGLKEQMAQMASTHNALALSNHQHLKKISDLESELFLLKGSN
;
A
#
# COMPACT_ATOMS: atom_id res chain seq x y z
N MET A 1 40.62 -35.87 10.91
CA MET A 1 39.35 -35.57 11.60
C MET A 1 38.68 -36.86 11.98
N SER A 2 38.08 -36.90 13.17
CA SER A 2 37.25 -38.02 13.60
C SER A 2 36.00 -38.13 12.71
N LYS A 3 35.50 -39.35 12.49
CA LYS A 3 34.21 -39.56 11.78
C LYS A 3 33.08 -38.75 12.44
N SER A 4 33.11 -38.61 13.76
CA SER A 4 32.10 -37.83 14.50
C SER A 4 32.18 -36.33 14.23
N GLU A 5 33.37 -35.78 14.00
CA GLU A 5 33.58 -34.36 13.69
C GLU A 5 33.10 -34.03 12.28
N ASN A 6 33.35 -34.92 11.32
CA ASN A 6 32.86 -34.76 9.95
C ASN A 6 31.33 -34.76 9.91
N THR A 7 30.67 -35.70 10.60
CA THR A 7 29.19 -35.74 10.67
C THR A 7 28.62 -34.47 11.30
N ARG A 8 29.26 -33.95 12.35
CA ARG A 8 28.87 -32.69 12.98
C ARG A 8 29.02 -31.51 12.02
N LEU A 9 30.11 -31.45 11.27
CA LEU A 9 30.35 -30.39 10.28
C LEU A 9 29.32 -30.43 9.14
N GLU A 10 28.95 -31.61 8.66
CA GLU A 10 27.90 -31.77 7.64
C GLU A 10 26.53 -31.25 8.12
N LEU A 11 26.17 -31.52 9.38
CA LEU A 11 24.94 -30.99 9.98
C LEU A 11 24.97 -29.46 10.09
N LEU A 12 26.11 -28.87 10.45
CA LEU A 12 26.26 -27.41 10.51
C LEU A 12 26.18 -26.78 9.12
N ASN A 13 26.82 -27.37 8.12
CA ASN A 13 26.75 -26.91 6.74
C ASN A 13 25.31 -27.02 6.18
N ALA A 14 24.59 -28.10 6.52
CA ALA A 14 23.20 -28.26 6.15
C ALA A 14 22.29 -27.18 6.75
N ILE A 15 22.53 -26.76 8.00
CA ILE A 15 21.83 -25.61 8.61
C ILE A 15 22.04 -24.34 7.77
N ASP A 16 23.28 -24.04 7.40
CA ASP A 16 23.61 -22.82 6.66
C ASP A 16 23.04 -22.86 5.22
N ARG A 17 23.01 -24.03 4.57
CA ARG A 17 22.32 -24.24 3.28
C ARG A 17 20.82 -23.96 3.37
N ILE A 18 20.15 -24.47 4.41
CA ILE A 18 18.72 -24.24 4.64
C ILE A 18 18.44 -22.76 4.90
N LEU A 19 19.28 -22.09 5.68
CA LEU A 19 19.12 -20.65 5.97
C LEU A 19 19.32 -19.76 4.74
N SER A 20 20.24 -20.14 3.85
CA SER A 20 20.51 -19.40 2.61
C SER A 20 19.51 -19.72 1.48
N GLY A 21 18.67 -20.75 1.65
CA GLY A 21 17.72 -21.20 0.63
C GLY A 21 18.36 -22.02 -0.50
N ASN A 22 19.64 -22.36 -0.36
CA ASN A 22 20.42 -23.15 -1.32
C ASN A 22 20.45 -24.62 -0.91
N THR A 23 19.27 -25.22 -0.71
CA THR A 23 19.13 -26.62 -0.33
C THR A 23 19.40 -27.54 -1.52
N ILE A 24 20.07 -28.66 -1.26
CA ILE A 24 20.49 -29.62 -2.30
C ILE A 24 19.52 -30.80 -2.36
N ARG A 25 18.99 -31.23 -1.21
CA ARG A 25 18.21 -32.48 -1.08
C ARG A 25 16.78 -32.25 -0.65
N ILE A 26 16.53 -31.18 0.11
CA ILE A 26 15.17 -30.80 0.53
C ILE A 26 14.65 -29.62 -0.29
N ASP A 27 13.33 -29.44 -0.30
CA ASP A 27 12.69 -28.23 -0.85
C ASP A 27 13.14 -26.98 -0.06
N SER A 28 13.51 -25.92 -0.79
CA SER A 28 13.92 -24.63 -0.25
C SER A 28 12.82 -23.91 0.53
N LYS A 29 11.55 -24.31 0.34
CA LYS A 29 10.41 -23.84 1.13
C LYS A 29 10.27 -24.51 2.50
N ARG A 30 10.98 -25.61 2.74
CA ARG A 30 10.87 -26.38 3.99
C ARG A 30 11.54 -25.62 5.13
N GLY A 31 10.83 -25.49 6.25
CA GLY A 31 11.34 -24.76 7.42
C GLY A 31 12.46 -25.49 8.16
N LEU A 32 13.31 -24.72 8.85
CA LEU A 32 14.40 -25.25 9.67
C LEU A 32 13.86 -26.18 10.78
N SER A 33 14.26 -27.44 10.73
CA SER A 33 13.93 -28.48 11.72
C SER A 33 15.06 -29.52 11.77
N ALA A 34 15.17 -30.27 12.87
CA ALA A 34 16.18 -31.32 13.00
C ALA A 34 16.10 -32.34 11.84
N LEU A 35 14.89 -32.76 11.49
CA LEU A 35 14.66 -33.67 10.36
C LEU A 35 15.10 -33.06 9.02
N ALA A 36 14.76 -31.80 8.76
CA ALA A 36 15.19 -31.12 7.53
C ALA A 36 16.72 -31.02 7.42
N VAL A 37 17.41 -30.78 8.54
CA VAL A 37 18.88 -30.72 8.61
C VAL A 37 19.48 -32.11 8.38
N GLU A 38 18.91 -33.17 8.96
CA GLU A 38 19.35 -34.56 8.75
C GLU A 38 19.22 -34.99 7.28
N GLU A 39 18.06 -34.73 6.66
CA GLU A 39 17.81 -35.06 5.25
C GLU A 39 18.73 -34.25 4.31
N GLU A 40 18.95 -32.96 4.60
CA GLU A 40 19.85 -32.10 3.82
C GLU A 40 21.34 -32.47 3.98
N ALA A 41 21.73 -33.01 5.14
CA ALA A 41 23.05 -33.56 5.39
C ALA A 41 23.23 -34.99 4.86
N ASN A 42 22.18 -35.62 4.32
CA ASN A 42 22.16 -37.02 3.90
C ASN A 42 22.50 -38.01 5.03
N LEU A 43 22.02 -37.73 6.23
CA LEU A 43 22.25 -38.56 7.41
C LEU A 43 20.97 -39.31 7.79
N GLY A 44 21.14 -40.41 8.52
CA GLY A 44 20.01 -41.20 9.01
C GLY A 44 19.20 -40.42 10.05
N ASN A 45 17.90 -40.68 10.09
CA ASN A 45 16.99 -40.09 11.06
C ASN A 45 17.51 -40.32 12.48
N GLY A 46 17.67 -39.24 13.25
CA GLY A 46 18.20 -39.29 14.62
C GLY A 46 19.68 -38.92 14.75
N SER A 47 20.41 -38.75 13.64
CA SER A 47 21.85 -38.43 13.66
C SER A 47 22.14 -37.07 14.31
N ALA A 48 21.24 -36.09 14.20
CA ALA A 48 21.44 -34.76 14.78
C ALA A 48 21.31 -34.75 16.30
N TYR A 49 20.55 -35.70 16.89
CA TYR A 49 20.32 -35.73 18.34
C TYR A 49 21.54 -36.16 19.15
N TYR A 50 22.51 -36.81 18.51
CA TYR A 50 23.80 -37.11 19.15
C TYR A 50 24.68 -35.87 19.36
N TYR A 51 24.31 -34.73 18.75
CA TYR A 51 25.06 -33.48 18.81
C TYR A 51 24.17 -32.37 19.42
N SER A 52 24.27 -32.19 20.74
CA SER A 52 23.43 -31.25 21.49
C SER A 52 23.58 -29.81 21.00
N ASP A 53 24.79 -29.41 20.62
CA ASP A 53 25.12 -28.09 20.12
C ASP A 53 24.43 -27.77 18.78
N VAL A 54 24.27 -28.77 17.90
CA VAL A 54 23.54 -28.64 16.63
C VAL A 54 22.06 -28.39 16.90
N ILE A 55 21.47 -29.15 17.83
CA ILE A 55 20.06 -29.00 18.23
C ILE A 55 19.81 -27.63 18.87
N GLU A 56 20.71 -27.18 19.74
CA GLU A 56 20.64 -25.84 20.34
C GLU A 56 20.72 -24.74 19.28
N LYS A 57 21.64 -24.85 18.32
CA LYS A 57 21.77 -23.91 17.21
C LYS A 57 20.48 -23.85 16.38
N ILE A 58 19.87 -24.99 16.06
CA ILE A 58 18.58 -25.06 15.34
C ILE A 58 17.47 -24.33 16.12
N LYS A 59 17.35 -24.58 17.44
CA LYS A 59 16.33 -23.93 18.28
C LYS A 59 16.52 -22.42 18.34
N GLN A 60 17.74 -21.94 18.54
CA GLN A 60 18.07 -20.52 18.61
C GLN A 60 17.80 -19.80 17.27
N LEU A 61 18.15 -20.43 16.15
CA LEU A 61 17.91 -19.86 14.83
C LEU A 61 16.41 -19.81 14.51
N LYS A 62 15.68 -20.88 14.84
CA LYS A 62 14.23 -20.93 14.64
C LYS A 62 13.50 -19.82 15.42
N SER A 63 13.89 -19.58 16.68
CA SER A 63 13.28 -18.50 17.47
C SER A 63 13.60 -17.11 16.91
N ARG A 64 14.85 -16.87 16.48
CA ARG A 64 15.26 -15.59 15.83
C ARG A 64 14.52 -15.32 14.53
N ILE A 65 14.26 -16.34 13.71
CA ILE A 65 13.51 -16.19 12.45
C ILE A 65 12.05 -15.80 12.75
N ILE A 66 11.43 -16.43 13.75
CA ILE A 66 10.05 -16.15 14.15
C ILE A 66 9.91 -14.71 14.66
N THR A 67 10.80 -14.27 15.55
CA THR A 67 10.76 -12.91 16.10
C THR A 67 11.02 -11.85 15.03
N LYS A 68 11.98 -12.07 14.13
CA LYS A 68 12.23 -11.16 13.00
C LYS A 68 11.03 -11.06 12.06
N LYS A 69 10.37 -12.18 11.75
CA LYS A 69 9.17 -12.21 10.91
C LYS A 69 7.99 -11.47 11.55
N GLN A 70 7.77 -11.65 12.85
CA GLN A 70 6.72 -10.94 13.59
C GLN A 70 7.00 -9.44 13.67
N ALA A 71 8.23 -9.03 13.95
CA ALA A 71 8.62 -7.62 13.97
C ALA A 71 8.40 -6.94 12.59
N GLN A 72 8.79 -7.63 11.51
CA GLN A 72 8.57 -7.15 10.15
C GLN A 72 7.07 -7.00 9.83
N GLN A 73 6.27 -8.03 10.12
CA GLN A 73 4.82 -7.98 9.90
C GLN A 73 4.14 -6.85 10.67
N ASN A 74 4.51 -6.63 11.92
CA ASN A 74 3.98 -5.51 12.71
C ASN A 74 4.35 -4.15 12.10
N SER A 75 5.58 -4.00 11.60
CA SER A 75 6.03 -2.76 10.94
C SER A 75 5.32 -2.50 9.60
N ASP A 76 4.96 -3.54 8.87
CA ASP A 76 4.25 -3.40 7.60
C ASP A 76 2.77 -3.06 7.84
N VAL A 77 2.17 -3.63 8.89
CA VAL A 77 0.80 -3.30 9.31
C VAL A 77 0.68 -1.85 9.77
N THR A 78 1.65 -1.31 10.51
CA THR A 78 1.62 0.11 10.93
C THR A 78 1.72 1.05 9.72
N LYS A 79 2.65 0.78 8.80
CA LYS A 79 2.79 1.55 7.55
C LYS A 79 1.52 1.52 6.70
N LEU A 80 0.86 0.36 6.60
CA LEU A 80 -0.40 0.23 5.85
C LEU A 80 -1.53 1.03 6.51
N ARG A 81 -1.61 1.04 7.85
CA ARG A 81 -2.59 1.85 8.59
C ARG A 81 -2.37 3.34 8.39
N GLU A 82 -1.13 3.81 8.42
CA GLU A 82 -0.78 5.21 8.15
C GLU A 82 -1.16 5.63 6.72
N LYS A 83 -0.84 4.79 5.72
CA LYS A 83 -1.25 5.04 4.33
C LYS A 83 -2.77 5.14 4.19
N LEU A 84 -3.50 4.20 4.79
CA LEU A 84 -4.97 4.20 4.77
C LEU A 84 -5.55 5.46 5.42
N ALA A 85 -4.99 5.90 6.54
CA ALA A 85 -5.43 7.13 7.22
C ALA A 85 -5.19 8.37 6.33
N ASN A 86 -4.04 8.44 5.68
CA ASN A 86 -3.70 9.53 4.75
C ASN A 86 -4.63 9.57 3.54
N GLU A 87 -4.91 8.42 2.93
CA GLU A 87 -5.84 8.33 1.80
C GLU A 87 -7.26 8.75 2.18
N LYS A 88 -7.75 8.33 3.36
CA LYS A 88 -9.06 8.76 3.87
C LYS A 88 -9.12 10.27 4.06
N ARG A 89 -8.10 10.86 4.69
CA ARG A 89 -8.00 12.31 4.90
C ARG A 89 -8.01 13.07 3.57
N LEU A 90 -7.25 12.59 2.60
CA LEU A 90 -7.13 13.22 1.30
C LEU A 90 -8.44 13.14 0.50
N LYS A 91 -9.11 11.98 0.55
CA LYS A 91 -10.41 11.78 -0.08
C LYS A 91 -11.47 12.73 0.49
N GLU A 92 -11.48 12.93 1.80
CA GLU A 92 -12.43 13.84 2.43
C GLU A 92 -12.16 15.30 2.05
N LYS A 93 -10.88 15.71 2.03
CA LYS A 93 -10.48 17.04 1.55
C LYS A 93 -10.98 17.32 0.13
N TYR A 94 -10.73 16.39 -0.80
CA TYR A 94 -11.16 16.57 -2.19
C TYR A 94 -12.68 16.51 -2.35
N ARG A 95 -13.40 15.73 -1.54
CA ARG A 95 -14.86 15.75 -1.53
C ARG A 95 -15.40 17.11 -1.12
N ALA A 96 -14.84 17.70 -0.07
CA ALA A 96 -15.21 19.04 0.39
C ALA A 96 -14.89 20.11 -0.67
N GLU A 97 -13.71 20.05 -1.29
CA GLU A 97 -13.34 20.96 -2.39
C GLU A 97 -14.29 20.86 -3.59
N ILE A 98 -14.65 19.63 -4.01
CA ILE A 98 -15.61 19.43 -5.11
C ILE A 98 -16.99 19.97 -4.74
N ALA A 99 -17.46 19.78 -3.50
CA ALA A 99 -18.74 20.32 -3.05
C ALA A 99 -18.74 21.85 -3.11
N GLY A 100 -17.69 22.50 -2.59
CA GLY A 100 -17.55 23.95 -2.64
C GLY A 100 -17.46 24.50 -4.07
N LEU A 101 -16.70 23.85 -4.95
CA LEU A 101 -16.62 24.25 -6.36
C LEU A 101 -17.96 24.13 -7.09
N LYS A 102 -18.73 23.06 -6.81
CA LYS A 102 -20.07 22.89 -7.40
C LYS A 102 -21.03 23.98 -6.93
N GLU A 103 -20.97 24.36 -5.66
CA GLU A 103 -21.79 25.43 -5.10
C GLU A 103 -21.43 26.78 -5.75
N GLN A 104 -20.13 27.11 -5.83
CA GLN A 104 -19.66 28.32 -6.52
C GLN A 104 -20.10 28.36 -7.98
N MET A 105 -20.01 27.23 -8.69
CA MET A 105 -20.43 27.13 -10.09
C MET A 105 -21.94 27.33 -10.24
N ALA A 106 -22.75 26.75 -9.35
CA ALA A 106 -24.20 26.95 -9.35
C ALA A 106 -24.55 28.43 -9.10
N GLN A 107 -23.85 29.08 -8.15
CA GLN A 107 -24.05 30.49 -7.87
C GLN A 107 -23.66 31.38 -9.04
N MET A 108 -22.51 31.11 -9.68
CA MET A 108 -22.09 31.82 -10.89
C MET A 108 -23.06 31.64 -12.06
N ALA A 109 -23.59 30.42 -12.25
CA ALA A 109 -24.59 30.18 -13.29
C ALA A 109 -25.87 30.98 -13.02
N SER A 110 -26.33 31.02 -11.76
CA SER A 110 -27.50 31.79 -11.35
C SER A 110 -27.30 33.30 -11.57
N THR A 111 -26.15 33.86 -11.17
CA THR A 111 -25.86 35.29 -11.34
C THR A 111 -25.74 35.65 -12.82
N HIS A 112 -25.09 34.80 -13.62
CA HIS A 112 -24.95 35.01 -15.05
C HIS A 112 -26.32 34.99 -15.75
N ASN A 113 -27.20 34.05 -15.39
CA ASN A 113 -28.55 33.98 -15.94
C ASN A 113 -29.39 35.21 -15.57
N ALA A 114 -29.32 35.65 -14.31
CA ALA A 114 -30.01 36.86 -13.86
C ALA A 114 -29.51 38.10 -14.61
N LEU A 115 -28.19 38.24 -14.78
CA LEU A 115 -27.59 39.34 -15.53
C LEU A 115 -27.98 39.31 -17.01
N ALA A 116 -27.98 38.14 -17.65
CA ALA A 116 -28.38 37.98 -19.03
C ALA A 116 -29.85 38.40 -19.25
N LEU A 117 -30.74 38.03 -18.33
CA LEU A 117 -32.14 38.45 -18.37
C LEU A 117 -32.28 39.98 -18.22
N SER A 118 -31.56 40.58 -17.28
CA SER A 118 -31.55 42.03 -17.08
C SER A 118 -31.05 42.76 -18.33
N ASN A 119 -29.96 42.29 -18.92
CA ASN A 119 -29.41 42.86 -20.16
C ASN A 119 -30.42 42.78 -21.30
N HIS A 120 -31.10 41.65 -21.45
CA HIS A 120 -32.15 41.51 -22.47
C HIS A 120 -33.29 42.51 -22.26
N GLN A 121 -33.75 42.67 -21.01
CA GLN A 121 -34.79 43.66 -20.67
C GLN A 121 -34.34 45.10 -20.96
N HIS A 122 -33.08 45.45 -20.64
CA HIS A 122 -32.54 46.77 -20.94
C HIS A 122 -32.44 47.03 -22.44
N LEU A 123 -31.93 46.05 -23.22
CA LEU A 123 -31.86 46.17 -24.68
C LEU A 123 -33.24 46.35 -25.31
N LYS A 124 -34.24 45.60 -24.83
CA LYS A 124 -35.62 45.77 -25.28
C LYS A 124 -36.14 47.18 -24.98
N LYS A 125 -35.94 47.66 -23.75
CA LYS A 125 -36.37 49.01 -23.34
C LYS A 125 -35.71 50.10 -24.17
N ILE A 126 -34.42 49.95 -24.50
CA ILE A 126 -33.71 50.87 -25.40
C ILE A 126 -34.36 50.86 -26.78
N SER A 127 -34.59 49.68 -27.37
CA SER A 127 -35.23 49.55 -28.69
C SER A 127 -36.65 50.16 -28.73
N ASP A 128 -37.44 49.96 -27.67
CA ASP A 128 -38.79 50.52 -27.55
C ASP A 128 -38.73 52.06 -27.53
N LEU A 129 -37.82 52.63 -26.73
CA LEU A 129 -37.61 54.09 -26.63
C LEU A 129 -37.06 54.70 -27.92
N GLU A 130 -36.14 54.02 -28.61
CA GLU A 130 -35.62 54.46 -29.91
C GLU A 130 -36.72 54.52 -30.96
N SER A 131 -37.64 53.55 -30.96
CA SER A 131 -38.80 53.52 -31.85
C SER A 131 -39.77 54.67 -31.55
N GLU A 132 -40.05 54.94 -30.28
CA GLU A 132 -40.90 56.06 -29.86
C GLU A 132 -40.30 57.41 -30.27
N LEU A 133 -38.99 57.60 -30.06
CA LEU A 133 -38.28 58.81 -30.48
C LEU A 133 -38.31 59.01 -32.00
N PHE A 134 -38.21 57.93 -32.78
CA PHE A 134 -38.30 58.00 -34.23
C PHE A 134 -39.69 58.49 -34.68
N LEU A 135 -40.76 57.96 -34.09
CA LEU A 135 -42.14 58.36 -34.39
C LEU A 135 -42.40 59.84 -34.05
N LEU A 136 -41.88 60.30 -32.91
CA LEU A 136 -42.02 61.69 -32.46
C LEU A 136 -41.25 62.67 -33.36
N LYS A 137 -40.05 62.29 -33.83
CA LYS A 137 -39.26 63.12 -34.75
C LYS A 137 -39.84 63.18 -36.17
N GLY A 138 -40.57 62.15 -36.61
CA GLY A 138 -41.23 62.13 -37.91
C GLY A 138 -42.58 62.87 -37.97
N SER A 139 -43.11 63.33 -36.83
CA SER A 139 -44.41 64.03 -36.72
C SER A 139 -44.29 65.55 -36.54
N ASN A 140 -43.08 66.12 -36.56
CA ASN A 140 -42.79 67.56 -36.62
C ASN A 140 -42.21 67.92 -37.99
#